data_AF-A0A382WRM7-F1
#
_entry.id   AF-A0A382WRM7-F1
#
_cell.length_a   1.000
_cell.length_b   1.000
_cell.length_c   1.000
_cell.angle_alpha   90.00
_cell.angle_beta   90.00
_cell.angle_gamma   90.00
#
_symmetry.space_group_name_H-M   'P 1'
#
loop_
_entity.id
_entity.type
_entity.pdbx_description
1 polymer ?
#
loop_
_entity_poly.entity_id
_entity_poly.type
_entity_poly.pdbx_seq_one_letter_code
_entity_poly.pdbx_strand_id
1 'polypeptide(L)'
;VETRIIQSSYTGTGSTVLINILHGILCHDEPIHIDDSNLNRVAMLGSKKLRALPHLITKAHRSDFDLIIEGYTGKYDLYFVVSERDKPYEKHYYKYDNILFIKYDILLENNKNSLHKIVKNVYGKLRAFLPERIFPDVEEKYMLDNAVQRINSMNELYEKIKHKPYGYHDKFYHIHGNHRGRHHLHPN
;
A
#
# COMPACT_ATOMS: atom_id res chain seq x y z
N VAL A 1 19.27 11.42 -5.95
CA VAL A 1 18.08 10.69 -6.45
C VAL A 1 17.06 10.62 -5.33
N GLU A 2 15.84 11.07 -5.58
CA GLU A 2 14.77 11.05 -4.58
C GLU A 2 14.20 9.64 -4.43
N THR A 3 13.81 9.28 -3.20
CA THR A 3 13.17 7.99 -2.92
C THR A 3 11.67 8.05 -3.23
N ARG A 4 11.12 6.96 -3.77
CA ARG A 4 9.68 6.77 -4.00
C ARG A 4 9.26 5.38 -3.59
N ILE A 5 8.06 5.27 -3.02
CA ILE A 5 7.43 4.02 -2.60
C ILE A 5 6.23 3.74 -3.49
N ILE A 6 6.18 2.55 -4.07
CA ILE A 6 4.98 2.03 -4.72
C ILE A 6 4.38 0.94 -3.83
N GLN A 7 3.19 1.20 -3.29
CA GLN A 7 2.39 0.15 -2.67
C GLN A 7 1.64 -0.58 -3.78
N SER A 8 2.12 -1.76 -4.15
CA SER A 8 1.50 -2.55 -5.21
C SER A 8 1.08 -3.91 -4.70
N SER A 9 -0.21 -4.24 -4.78
CA SER A 9 -0.69 -5.56 -4.38
C SER A 9 -1.86 -6.05 -5.22
N TYR A 10 -1.99 -7.36 -5.33
CA TYR A 10 -3.25 -7.97 -5.76
C TYR A 10 -4.41 -7.61 -4.83
N THR A 11 -5.62 -7.62 -5.37
CA THR A 11 -6.85 -7.43 -4.59
C THR A 11 -7.01 -8.54 -3.55
N GLY A 12 -7.66 -8.24 -2.42
CA GLY A 12 -7.92 -9.24 -1.37
C GLY A 12 -6.72 -9.66 -0.51
N THR A 13 -5.57 -8.98 -0.64
CA THR A 13 -4.34 -9.27 0.12
C THR A 13 -4.12 -8.36 1.34
N GLY A 14 -5.11 -7.54 1.73
CA GLY A 14 -4.94 -6.55 2.80
C GLY A 14 -4.30 -5.24 2.36
N SER A 15 -4.17 -4.99 1.05
CA SER A 15 -3.48 -3.81 0.50
C SER A 15 -4.00 -2.47 1.01
N THR A 16 -5.31 -2.35 1.29
CA THR A 16 -5.94 -1.15 1.86
C THR A 16 -5.49 -0.88 3.30
N VAL A 17 -5.27 -1.91 4.10
CA VAL A 17 -4.71 -1.78 5.45
C VAL A 17 -3.25 -1.36 5.34
N LEU A 18 -2.47 -2.05 4.50
CA LEU A 18 -1.04 -1.77 4.32
C LEU A 18 -0.77 -0.34 3.84
N ILE A 19 -1.51 0.16 2.84
CA ILE A 19 -1.33 1.54 2.35
C ILE A 19 -1.69 2.56 3.45
N ASN A 20 -2.71 2.32 4.26
CA ASN A 20 -3.07 3.23 5.34
C ASN A 20 -2.04 3.19 6.48
N ILE A 21 -1.43 2.04 6.77
CA ILE A 21 -0.31 1.98 7.71
C ILE A 21 0.89 2.78 7.16
N LEU A 22 1.24 2.60 5.88
CA LEU A 22 2.31 3.33 5.22
C LEU A 22 2.12 4.86 5.30
N HIS A 23 0.93 5.34 4.94
CA HIS A 23 0.59 6.76 5.08
C HIS A 23 0.62 7.21 6.53
N GLY A 24 0.07 6.44 7.47
CA GLY A 24 0.10 6.79 8.89
C GLY A 24 1.51 6.95 9.46
N ILE A 25 2.47 6.16 8.98
CA ILE A 25 3.88 6.25 9.40
C ILE A 25 4.60 7.41 8.73
N LEU A 26 4.44 7.59 7.41
CA LEU A 26 5.32 8.44 6.60
C LEU A 26 4.70 9.77 6.18
N CYS A 27 3.37 9.85 6.06
CA CYS A 27 2.64 11.04 5.59
C CYS A 27 1.19 11.06 6.12
N HIS A 28 1.03 11.12 7.45
CA HIS A 28 -0.23 10.84 8.14
C HIS A 28 -1.41 11.74 7.73
N ASP A 29 -1.14 12.97 7.31
CA ASP A 29 -2.15 13.95 6.89
C ASP A 29 -2.54 13.85 5.40
N GLU A 30 -1.86 13.01 4.62
CA GLU A 30 -2.09 12.90 3.18
C GLU A 30 -3.20 11.90 2.84
N PRO A 31 -4.06 12.18 1.85
CA PRO A 31 -4.93 11.17 1.26
C PRO A 31 -4.11 10.15 0.47
N ILE A 32 -4.68 8.97 0.21
CA ILE A 32 -4.01 7.97 -0.62
C ILE A 32 -3.98 8.42 -2.09
N HIS A 33 -2.79 8.37 -2.68
CA HIS A 33 -2.56 8.72 -4.08
C HIS A 33 -2.50 7.46 -4.95
N ILE A 34 -3.50 7.27 -5.82
CA ILE A 34 -3.49 6.19 -6.83
C ILE A 34 -3.04 6.74 -8.18
N ASP A 35 -2.15 6.02 -8.85
CA ASP A 35 -1.80 6.29 -10.26
C ASP A 35 -1.69 5.02 -11.10
N ASP A 36 -2.71 4.16 -11.01
CA ASP A 36 -2.84 2.99 -11.89
C ASP A 36 -2.77 3.41 -13.37
N SER A 37 -3.32 4.57 -13.73
CA SER A 37 -3.32 5.05 -15.13
C SER A 37 -1.91 5.20 -15.71
N ASN A 38 -0.97 5.78 -14.96
CA ASN A 38 0.41 5.96 -15.39
C ASN A 38 1.17 4.65 -15.36
N LEU A 39 1.04 3.90 -14.28
CA LEU A 39 1.76 2.64 -14.09
C LEU A 39 1.28 1.55 -15.06
N ASN A 40 0.02 1.63 -15.52
CA ASN A 40 -0.53 0.80 -16.60
C ASN A 40 0.06 1.15 -17.98
N ARG A 41 0.57 2.36 -18.21
CA ARG A 41 1.10 2.75 -19.54
C ARG A 41 2.30 1.91 -19.96
N VAL A 42 3.11 1.45 -19.00
CA VAL A 42 4.29 0.64 -19.34
C VAL A 42 3.85 -0.72 -19.84
N ALA A 43 2.94 -1.37 -19.11
CA ALA A 43 2.44 -2.69 -19.47
C ALA A 43 1.52 -2.68 -20.69
N MET A 44 0.69 -1.66 -20.85
CA MET A 44 -0.30 -1.61 -21.95
C MET A 44 0.27 -1.05 -23.26
N LEU A 45 1.24 -0.13 -23.19
CA LEU A 45 1.70 0.61 -24.37
C LEU A 45 3.19 0.40 -24.66
N GLY A 46 3.90 -0.42 -23.87
CA GLY A 46 5.36 -0.57 -23.97
C GLY A 46 6.10 0.75 -23.77
N SER A 47 5.44 1.75 -23.19
CA SER A 47 5.95 3.11 -23.12
C SER A 47 6.99 3.21 -22.02
N LYS A 48 8.26 3.37 -22.40
CA LYS A 48 9.36 3.68 -21.45
C LYS A 48 9.23 5.06 -20.80
N LYS A 49 8.28 5.90 -21.24
CA LYS A 49 8.02 7.23 -20.67
C LYS A 49 6.90 7.18 -19.64
N LEU A 50 7.27 6.92 -18.40
CA LEU A 50 6.43 7.14 -17.22
C LEU A 50 6.41 8.63 -16.83
N ARG A 51 5.24 9.12 -16.40
CA ARG A 51 5.11 10.46 -15.77
C ARG A 51 5.80 10.45 -14.40
N ALA A 52 6.21 11.62 -13.93
CA ALA A 52 6.77 11.79 -12.58
C ALA A 52 5.83 11.24 -11.50
N LEU A 53 6.39 10.76 -10.38
CA LEU A 53 5.66 10.40 -9.18
C LEU A 53 5.70 11.60 -8.21
N PRO A 54 4.62 12.40 -8.11
CA PRO A 54 4.64 13.63 -7.33
C PRO A 54 4.64 13.39 -5.82
N HIS A 55 4.19 12.22 -5.37
CA HIS A 55 4.05 11.87 -3.95
C HIS A 55 5.10 10.84 -3.54
N LEU A 56 5.48 10.85 -2.25
CA LEU A 56 6.38 9.84 -1.68
C LEU A 56 5.82 8.43 -1.88
N ILE A 57 4.51 8.25 -1.67
CA ILE A 57 3.81 6.98 -1.76
C ILE A 57 2.79 7.03 -2.89
N THR A 58 2.84 6.05 -3.79
CA THR A 58 1.84 5.83 -4.82
C THR A 58 1.26 4.43 -4.66
N LYS A 59 -0.07 4.32 -4.63
CA LYS A 59 -0.76 3.03 -4.64
C LYS A 59 -1.08 2.59 -6.06
N ALA A 60 -0.90 1.29 -6.30
CA ALA A 60 -1.23 0.63 -7.55
C ALA A 60 -1.74 -0.80 -7.30
N HIS A 61 -2.34 -1.39 -8.32
CA HIS A 61 -2.75 -2.80 -8.35
C HIS A 61 -1.98 -3.58 -9.44
N ARG A 62 -0.64 -3.61 -9.35
CA ARG A 62 0.24 -4.20 -10.38
C ARG A 62 1.14 -5.33 -9.85
N SER A 63 1.67 -6.12 -10.77
CA SER A 63 2.71 -7.12 -10.52
C SER A 63 3.93 -7.03 -11.45
N ASP A 64 3.92 -6.13 -12.42
CA ASP A 64 5.00 -6.00 -13.43
C ASP A 64 6.12 -5.10 -12.90
N PHE A 65 6.80 -5.54 -11.84
CA PHE A 65 7.79 -4.72 -11.15
C PHE A 65 8.95 -4.33 -12.06
N ASP A 66 9.42 -5.25 -12.92
CA ASP A 66 10.54 -5.02 -13.84
C ASP A 66 10.29 -3.84 -14.78
N LEU A 67 9.10 -3.80 -15.38
CA LEU A 67 8.69 -2.73 -16.30
C LEU A 67 8.64 -1.37 -15.60
N ILE A 68 8.13 -1.34 -14.36
CA ILE A 68 8.04 -0.10 -13.58
C ILE A 68 9.44 0.38 -13.17
N ILE A 69 10.31 -0.55 -12.74
CA ILE A 69 11.71 -0.26 -12.40
C ILE A 69 12.45 0.29 -13.62
N GLU A 70 12.33 -0.35 -14.78
CA GLU A 70 12.94 0.13 -16.03
C GLU A 70 12.44 1.54 -16.39
N GLY A 71 11.12 1.78 -16.32
CA GLY A 71 10.54 3.08 -16.67
C GLY A 71 10.94 4.26 -15.77
N TYR A 72 11.41 3.97 -14.55
CA TYR A 72 11.91 4.95 -13.59
C TYR A 72 13.42 4.90 -13.37
N THR A 73 14.15 4.06 -14.12
CA THR A 73 15.61 3.94 -13.98
C THR A 73 16.28 5.30 -14.14
N GLY A 74 17.15 5.64 -13.17
CA GLY A 74 17.86 6.93 -13.12
C GLY A 74 17.03 8.12 -12.64
N LYS A 75 15.71 7.99 -12.43
CA LYS A 75 14.84 9.08 -11.93
C LYS A 75 14.61 9.00 -10.42
N TYR A 76 14.32 7.80 -9.93
CA TYR A 76 13.97 7.57 -8.53
C TYR A 76 14.74 6.38 -7.95
N ASP A 77 14.97 6.44 -6.66
CA ASP A 77 15.38 5.32 -5.82
C ASP A 77 14.08 4.64 -5.37
N LEU A 78 13.67 3.60 -6.11
CA LEU A 78 12.31 3.09 -6.10
C LEU A 78 12.18 1.84 -5.25
N TYR A 79 11.25 1.87 -4.29
CA TYR A 79 10.93 0.73 -3.41
C TYR A 79 9.48 0.29 -3.61
N PHE A 80 9.24 -1.01 -3.51
CA PHE A 80 7.91 -1.59 -3.54
C PHE A 80 7.56 -2.18 -2.18
N VAL A 81 6.34 -1.88 -1.70
CA VAL A 81 5.80 -2.49 -0.48
C VAL A 81 4.51 -3.23 -0.85
N VAL A 82 4.60 -4.54 -0.82
CA VAL A 82 3.65 -5.47 -1.43
C VAL A 82 2.99 -6.29 -0.35
N SER A 83 1.66 -6.41 -0.39
CA SER A 83 0.94 -7.39 0.44
C SER A 83 0.65 -8.64 -0.38
N GLU A 84 0.95 -9.81 0.18
CA GLU A 84 0.76 -11.10 -0.47
C GLU A 84 -0.06 -12.07 0.39
N ARG A 85 -0.90 -12.88 -0.25
CA ARG A 85 -1.77 -13.87 0.40
C ARG A 85 -1.50 -15.26 -0.19
N ASP A 86 -2.48 -15.85 -0.86
CA ASP A 86 -2.44 -17.25 -1.30
C ASP A 86 -1.76 -17.40 -2.66
N LYS A 87 -1.85 -16.37 -3.52
CA LYS A 87 -1.19 -16.32 -4.82
C LYS A 87 0.19 -15.65 -4.66
N PRO A 88 1.30 -16.40 -4.73
CA PRO A 88 2.63 -15.81 -4.69
C PRO A 88 2.92 -15.04 -5.99
N TYR A 89 3.88 -14.14 -5.91
CA TYR A 89 4.44 -13.46 -7.08
C TYR A 89 5.45 -14.37 -7.79
N GLU A 90 5.95 -13.96 -8.95
CA GLU A 90 7.02 -14.69 -9.64
C GLU A 90 8.27 -14.79 -8.76
N LYS A 91 8.91 -15.96 -8.75
CA LYS A 91 9.97 -16.29 -7.79
C LYS A 91 11.17 -15.34 -7.84
N HIS A 92 11.46 -14.74 -8.99
CA HIS A 92 12.60 -13.84 -9.13
C HIS A 92 12.39 -12.52 -8.37
N TYR A 93 11.16 -12.05 -8.23
CA TYR A 93 10.86 -10.81 -7.49
C TYR A 93 11.21 -10.88 -6.01
N TYR A 94 11.21 -12.07 -5.40
CA TYR A 94 11.62 -12.26 -4.00
C TYR A 94 13.13 -12.06 -3.78
N LYS A 95 13.92 -11.91 -4.84
CA LYS A 95 15.36 -11.63 -4.79
C LYS A 95 15.67 -10.14 -4.94
N TYR A 96 14.66 -9.29 -5.13
CA TYR A 96 14.89 -7.87 -5.38
C TYR A 96 15.03 -7.14 -4.05
N ASP A 97 16.15 -6.47 -3.86
CA ASP A 97 16.46 -5.72 -2.63
C ASP A 97 15.54 -4.51 -2.43
N ASN A 98 14.86 -4.08 -3.48
CA ASN A 98 13.92 -2.96 -3.47
C ASN A 98 12.45 -3.40 -3.48
N ILE A 99 12.15 -4.66 -3.14
CA ILE A 99 10.77 -5.15 -2.97
C ILE A 99 10.61 -5.80 -1.59
N LEU A 100 9.71 -5.25 -0.79
CA LEU A 100 9.31 -5.80 0.50
C LEU A 100 7.94 -6.48 0.40
N PHE A 101 7.92 -7.79 0.66
CA PHE A 101 6.70 -8.57 0.78
C PHE A 101 6.22 -8.65 2.23
N ILE A 102 4.95 -8.30 2.44
CA ILE A 102 4.22 -8.40 3.71
C ILE A 102 3.15 -9.47 3.55
N LYS A 103 3.27 -10.56 4.30
CA LYS A 103 2.27 -11.63 4.33
C LYS A 103 0.94 -11.11 4.91
N TYR A 104 -0.17 -11.57 4.33
CA TYR A 104 -1.52 -11.13 4.70
C TYR A 104 -1.87 -11.42 6.16
N ASP A 105 -1.38 -12.54 6.72
CA ASP A 105 -1.56 -12.91 8.11
C ASP A 105 -1.00 -11.87 9.10
N ILE A 106 0.07 -11.17 8.73
CA ILE A 106 0.61 -10.05 9.51
C ILE A 106 -0.39 -8.90 9.59
N LEU A 107 -1.18 -8.69 8.54
CA LEU A 107 -2.16 -7.60 8.43
C LEU A 107 -3.54 -7.95 9.02
N LEU A 108 -3.74 -9.19 9.48
CA LEU A 108 -5.01 -9.67 10.00
C LEU A 108 -5.12 -9.44 11.51
N GLU A 109 -6.09 -8.63 11.91
CA GLU A 109 -6.43 -8.44 13.32
C GLU A 109 -7.14 -9.66 13.90
N ASN A 110 -6.67 -10.10 15.07
CA ASN A 110 -7.27 -11.19 15.84
C ASN A 110 -6.83 -11.11 17.30
N ASN A 111 -7.34 -12.01 18.16
CA ASN A 111 -7.05 -12.04 19.59
C ASN A 111 -5.55 -12.13 19.95
N LYS A 112 -4.69 -12.58 19.01
CA LYS A 112 -3.23 -12.70 19.18
C LYS A 112 -2.43 -11.66 18.38
N ASN A 113 -3.10 -10.88 17.55
CA ASN A 113 -2.52 -9.90 16.64
C ASN A 113 -3.37 -8.63 16.65
N SER A 114 -3.22 -7.80 17.69
CA SER A 114 -3.92 -6.53 17.80
C SER A 114 -3.44 -5.53 16.75
N LEU A 115 -4.25 -4.50 16.45
CA LEU A 115 -3.85 -3.41 15.55
C LEU A 115 -2.47 -2.80 15.90
N HIS A 116 -2.17 -2.57 17.18
CA HIS A 116 -0.86 -2.05 17.61
C HIS A 116 0.29 -3.00 17.23
N LYS A 117 0.08 -4.32 17.37
CA LYS A 117 1.06 -5.33 16.99
C LYS A 117 1.24 -5.41 15.48
N ILE A 118 0.15 -5.28 14.71
CA ILE A 118 0.19 -5.19 13.24
C ILE A 118 1.05 -3.99 12.82
N VAL A 119 0.73 -2.80 13.34
CA VAL A 119 1.42 -1.56 13.00
C VAL A 119 2.90 -1.65 13.39
N LYS A 120 3.23 -2.12 14.59
CA LYS A 120 4.64 -2.28 15.03
C LYS A 120 5.41 -3.27 14.17
N ASN A 121 4.79 -4.39 13.77
CA ASN A 121 5.41 -5.38 12.90
C ASN A 121 5.69 -4.81 11.50
N VAL A 122 4.72 -4.08 10.93
CA VAL A 122 4.91 -3.42 9.63
C VAL A 122 6.00 -2.35 9.74
N TYR A 123 5.96 -1.49 10.76
CA TYR A 123 6.98 -0.47 11.00
C TYR A 123 8.39 -1.08 11.09
N GLY A 124 8.59 -2.15 11.86
CA GLY A 124 9.90 -2.80 11.98
C GLY A 124 10.43 -3.32 10.64
N LYS A 125 9.55 -3.90 9.81
CA LYS A 125 9.91 -4.32 8.45
C LYS A 125 10.26 -3.14 7.55
N LEU A 126 9.51 -2.04 7.64
CA LEU A 126 9.78 -0.82 6.89
C LEU A 126 11.12 -0.20 7.29
N ARG A 127 11.43 -0.09 8.59
CA ARG A 127 12.70 0.47 9.07
C ARG A 127 13.92 -0.35 8.63
N ALA A 128 13.77 -1.66 8.53
CA ALA A 128 14.85 -2.53 8.05
C ALA A 128 15.05 -2.49 6.52
N PHE A 129 14.04 -2.04 5.78
CA PHE A 129 13.99 -2.10 4.32
C PHE A 129 14.19 -0.75 3.63
N LEU A 130 13.62 0.32 4.20
CA LEU A 130 13.60 1.64 3.60
C LEU A 130 14.76 2.51 4.10
N PRO A 131 15.28 3.44 3.27
CA PRO A 131 16.31 4.38 3.69
C PRO A 131 15.85 5.24 4.87
N GLU A 132 16.69 5.38 5.90
CA GLU A 132 16.33 6.14 7.11
C GLU A 132 15.86 7.57 6.82
N ARG A 133 16.47 8.22 5.81
CA ARG A 133 16.17 9.59 5.37
C ARG A 133 14.70 9.86 4.97
N ILE A 134 13.90 8.83 4.73
CA ILE A 134 12.49 9.03 4.34
C ILE A 134 11.53 9.00 5.53
N PHE A 135 11.99 8.55 6.69
CA PHE A 135 11.18 8.59 7.89
C PHE A 135 11.14 10.02 8.43
N PRO A 136 9.97 10.50 8.91
CA PRO A 136 9.89 11.79 9.57
C PRO A 136 10.82 11.86 10.78
N ASP A 137 11.40 13.03 11.02
CA ASP A 137 12.25 13.32 12.19
C ASP A 137 11.39 13.54 13.44
N VAL A 138 10.75 12.46 13.88
CA VAL A 138 9.84 12.40 15.03
C VAL A 138 10.04 11.08 15.77
N GLU A 139 9.56 11.01 17.01
CA GLU A 139 9.67 9.80 17.80
C GLU A 139 8.91 8.62 17.17
N GLU A 140 9.46 7.41 17.35
CA GLU A 140 8.83 6.17 16.88
C GLU A 140 7.38 6.05 17.35
N LYS A 141 7.13 6.35 18.63
CA LYS A 141 5.80 6.29 19.23
C LYS A 141 4.80 7.16 18.46
N TYR A 142 5.19 8.35 18.04
CA TYR A 142 4.34 9.26 17.27
C TYR A 142 3.93 8.64 15.92
N MET A 143 4.87 8.05 15.18
CA MET A 143 4.58 7.36 13.92
C MET A 143 3.65 6.16 14.09
N LEU A 144 3.86 5.36 15.14
CA LEU A 144 3.03 4.20 15.44
C LEU A 144 1.60 4.63 15.82
N ASP A 145 1.47 5.64 16.68
CA ASP A 145 0.17 6.17 17.11
C ASP A 145 -0.60 6.75 15.91
N ASN A 146 0.07 7.48 15.01
CA ASN A 146 -0.56 7.98 13.78
C ASN A 146 -1.09 6.86 12.87
N ALA A 147 -0.32 5.79 12.70
CA ALA A 147 -0.77 4.65 11.90
C ALA A 147 -1.93 3.89 12.55
N VAL A 148 -1.92 3.71 13.87
CA VAL A 148 -3.06 3.14 14.61
C VAL A 148 -4.30 4.03 14.46
N GLN A 149 -4.15 5.33 14.71
CA GLN A 149 -5.26 6.28 14.60
C GLN A 149 -5.84 6.30 13.19
N ARG A 150 -4.98 6.28 12.16
CA ARG A 150 -5.43 6.27 10.76
C ARG A 150 -6.28 5.02 10.44
N ILE A 151 -5.88 3.84 10.93
CA ILE A 151 -6.67 2.62 10.73
C ILE A 151 -7.98 2.65 11.51
N ASN A 152 -7.98 3.17 12.75
CA ASN A 152 -9.21 3.35 13.52
C ASN A 152 -10.18 4.29 12.81
N SER A 153 -9.73 5.47 12.38
CA SER A 153 -10.54 6.44 11.63
C SER A 153 -11.08 5.86 10.31
N MET A 154 -10.26 5.07 9.60
CA MET A 154 -10.71 4.33 8.40
C MET A 154 -11.85 3.35 8.74
N ASN A 155 -11.70 2.58 9.82
CA ASN A 155 -12.72 1.60 10.24
C ASN A 155 -14.01 2.30 10.68
N GLU A 156 -13.91 3.39 11.45
CA GLU A 156 -15.06 4.21 11.84
C GLU A 156 -15.79 4.79 10.63
N LEU A 157 -15.05 5.29 9.63
CA LEU A 157 -15.64 5.75 8.38
C LEU A 157 -16.34 4.60 7.65
N TYR A 158 -15.69 3.42 7.57
CA TYR A 158 -16.27 2.25 6.92
C TYR A 158 -17.63 1.89 7.51
N GLU A 159 -17.77 1.88 8.84
CA GLU A 159 -19.05 1.58 9.50
C GLU A 159 -20.17 2.54 9.09
N LYS A 160 -19.85 3.80 8.80
CA LYS A 160 -20.81 4.82 8.32
C LYS A 160 -21.18 4.64 6.84
N ILE A 161 -20.28 4.08 6.03
CA ILE A 161 -20.45 3.99 4.57
C ILE A 161 -20.72 2.57 4.05
N LYS A 162 -20.63 1.54 4.89
CA LYS A 162 -20.72 0.13 4.49
C LYS A 162 -22.01 -0.22 3.72
N HIS A 163 -23.11 0.48 3.99
CA HIS A 163 -24.41 0.31 3.33
C HIS A 163 -24.53 1.07 2.00
N LYS A 164 -23.59 1.97 1.68
CA LYS A 164 -23.58 2.71 0.41
C LYS A 164 -23.18 1.78 -0.74
N PRO A 165 -23.58 2.08 -1.99
CA PRO A 165 -23.15 1.32 -3.15
C PRO A 165 -21.63 1.39 -3.34
N TYR A 166 -21.07 0.43 -4.08
CA TYR A 166 -19.63 0.37 -4.36
C TYR A 166 -19.08 1.62 -5.07
N GLY A 167 -19.92 2.30 -5.85
CA GLY A 167 -19.57 3.58 -6.49
C GLY A 167 -19.31 4.71 -5.49
N TYR A 168 -19.77 4.60 -4.24
CA TYR A 168 -19.34 5.50 -3.19
C TYR A 168 -17.90 5.18 -2.81
N HIS A 169 -17.04 6.19 -2.89
CA HIS A 169 -15.61 6.09 -2.68
C HIS A 169 -15.14 7.22 -1.78
N ASP A 170 -14.47 6.86 -0.70
CA ASP A 170 -13.72 7.81 0.11
C ASP A 170 -12.31 7.96 -0.46
N LYS A 171 -11.92 9.21 -0.74
CA LYS A 171 -10.62 9.51 -1.34
C LYS A 171 -9.46 9.42 -0.34
N PHE A 172 -9.71 9.68 0.94
CA PHE A 172 -8.64 9.80 1.93
C PHE A 172 -8.05 8.45 2.31
N TYR A 173 -8.90 7.50 2.71
CA TYR A 173 -8.53 6.13 3.09
C TYR A 173 -8.63 5.12 1.94
N HIS A 174 -9.15 5.55 0.79
CA HIS A 174 -9.32 4.72 -0.40
C HIS A 174 -10.20 3.48 -0.14
N ILE A 175 -11.32 3.68 0.57
CA ILE A 175 -12.32 2.65 0.86
C ILE A 175 -13.61 2.92 0.10
N HIS A 176 -14.37 1.87 -0.19
CA HIS A 176 -15.65 1.98 -0.90
C HIS A 176 -16.83 1.62 0.01
N GLY A 177 -18.04 2.01 -0.40
CA GLY A 177 -19.27 1.39 0.11
C GLY A 177 -19.32 -0.11 -0.25
N ASN A 178 -19.94 -0.93 0.58
CA ASN A 178 -20.02 -2.38 0.40
C ASN A 178 -18.65 -3.06 0.07
N HIS A 179 -17.55 -2.51 0.60
CA HIS A 179 -16.20 -2.94 0.26
C HIS A 179 -15.85 -4.29 0.89
N ARG A 180 -16.37 -4.59 2.09
CA ARG A 180 -16.24 -5.89 2.77
C ARG A 180 -17.54 -6.68 2.55
N GLY A 181 -17.47 -7.86 1.92
CA GLY A 181 -18.65 -8.74 1.72
C GLY A 181 -19.06 -9.02 0.26
N ARG A 182 -18.18 -8.82 -0.73
CA ARG A 182 -18.46 -9.16 -2.14
C ARG A 182 -18.50 -10.67 -2.44
N HIS A 183 -19.25 -11.46 -1.67
CA HIS A 183 -19.55 -12.85 -2.02
C HIS A 183 -20.80 -13.01 -2.90
N HIS A 184 -21.47 -11.92 -3.29
CA HIS A 184 -22.82 -11.99 -3.89
C HIS A 184 -22.99 -11.36 -5.29
N LEU A 185 -21.92 -11.03 -6.02
CA LEU A 185 -22.06 -10.38 -7.34
C LEU A 185 -21.34 -11.06 -8.51
N HIS A 186 -20.85 -12.28 -8.32
CA HIS A 186 -20.48 -13.16 -9.43
C HIS A 186 -21.21 -14.49 -9.25
N PRO A 187 -22.33 -14.74 -9.95
CA PRO A 187 -22.80 -16.10 -10.12
C PRO A 187 -21.71 -16.87 -10.89
N ASN A 188 -21.45 -18.10 -10.43
CA ASN A 188 -20.65 -19.09 -11.15
C ASN A 188 -21.18 -19.31 -12.56
#